data_AF-A0A926SMJ1-F1
#
_entry.id   AF-A0A926SMJ1-F1
#
_cell.length_a   1.000
_cell.length_b   1.000
_cell.length_c   1.000
_cell.angle_alpha   90.00
_cell.angle_beta   90.00
_cell.angle_gamma   90.00
#
_symmetry.space_group_name_H-M   'P 1'
#
loop_
_entity.id
_entity.type
_entity.pdbx_description
1 polymer ?
#
loop_
_entity_poly.entity_id
_entity_poly.type
_entity_poly.pdbx_seq_one_letter_code
_entity_poly.pdbx_strand_id
1 'polypeptide(L)'
;MSALPDWETLSLRQQIAQMIVVRASGHLFDHQIEYPQWEAPHAVLQRSIQELGVGGVILLGGSAAEIGLRTQQLQDWAEIPLVIAADIEEGVGQRFAGATWFPPPMALGQIAREDAALAVNLALQMGKITAQEAKAIGLNWVLAPVVDVNNNPANPVINVRSWGDTSELVGRLGAAFFQGAQSVSILTTAKHFPGHGDTAIDSHLELPVIDHDLTRLQQIELPPFQQSIGAQVDAIMTAHIRLPALDPIHPATLSRSILTGLLRQQMNFDGLIVTDALIMGAILDRYGATAAPVMAVEAGADIVLMPADPEGAIDAICEAVETGRIPLTQIQASLDRIWKAKQKVSDMPITGSSTHDWERHTPPPIDLTQLAQPEAIETANVILQHSTQIYRSNGDRLEQFLSQRLIAALADRLAPRNLILVDDALNCGFLARSAPAVTLPAELGCSLQVLDRNTIGLLTAETNPPPTLLQLFIRGNPFRGSAGLTQTVQELVSRLIREDSASLGLFALVVYGSPYALESLTTQLPPDLPYGFSYGQMPAAQTIVLNRLFGNGQQKQNQPFTD
;
A
#
# COMPACT_ATOMS: atom_id res chain seq x y z
N MET A 1 -23.42 -2.53 -24.22
CA MET A 1 -22.76 -1.24 -24.47
C MET A 1 -23.14 -0.33 -23.32
N SER A 2 -22.22 0.07 -22.45
CA SER A 2 -22.54 1.01 -21.37
C SER A 2 -22.86 2.37 -21.99
N ALA A 3 -24.05 2.91 -21.76
CA ALA A 3 -24.41 4.22 -22.30
C ALA A 3 -23.88 5.32 -21.37
N LEU A 4 -22.54 5.51 -21.33
CA LEU A 4 -22.01 6.79 -20.85
C LEU A 4 -22.55 7.89 -21.78
N PRO A 5 -22.93 9.06 -21.26
CA PRO A 5 -23.31 10.18 -22.11
C PRO A 5 -22.14 10.58 -23.00
N ASP A 6 -22.45 11.19 -24.15
CA ASP A 6 -21.43 11.79 -24.99
C ASP A 6 -20.80 12.98 -24.24
N TRP A 7 -19.50 12.88 -23.92
CA TRP A 7 -18.80 13.91 -23.14
C TRP A 7 -18.73 15.25 -23.87
N GLU A 8 -18.89 15.26 -25.21
CA GLU A 8 -18.95 16.49 -25.99
C GLU A 8 -20.17 17.35 -25.65
N THR A 9 -21.21 16.75 -25.07
CA THR A 9 -22.43 17.45 -24.63
C THR A 9 -22.29 18.11 -23.25
N LEU A 10 -21.24 17.77 -22.50
CA LEU A 10 -20.96 18.35 -21.19
C LEU A 10 -20.39 19.76 -21.33
N SER A 11 -20.73 20.65 -20.40
CA SER A 11 -20.06 21.94 -20.28
C SER A 11 -18.57 21.75 -19.97
N LEU A 12 -17.72 22.73 -20.31
CA LEU A 12 -16.29 22.70 -20.00
C LEU A 12 -16.03 22.40 -18.51
N ARG A 13 -16.82 23.01 -17.62
CA ARG A 13 -16.71 22.78 -16.19
C ARG A 13 -17.01 21.34 -15.78
N GLN A 14 -18.04 20.73 -16.37
CA GLN A 14 -18.37 19.32 -16.15
C GLN A 14 -17.29 18.39 -16.74
N GLN A 15 -16.72 18.73 -17.90
CA GLN A 15 -15.59 17.97 -18.47
C GLN A 15 -14.40 17.98 -17.53
N ILE A 16 -14.01 19.15 -17.01
CA ILE A 16 -12.91 19.29 -16.05
C ILE A 16 -13.23 18.59 -14.73
N ALA A 17 -14.47 18.64 -14.25
CA ALA A 17 -14.86 17.91 -13.04
C ALA A 17 -14.64 16.39 -13.17
N GLN A 18 -14.82 15.82 -14.36
CA GLN A 18 -14.53 14.40 -14.63
C GLN A 18 -13.04 14.04 -14.50
N MET A 19 -12.14 15.04 -14.50
CA MET A 19 -10.71 14.85 -14.24
C MET A 19 -10.39 14.80 -12.74
N ILE A 20 -11.35 15.10 -11.85
CA ILE A 20 -11.11 15.18 -10.41
C ILE A 20 -11.50 13.88 -9.70
N VAL A 21 -10.61 13.38 -8.84
CA VAL A 21 -10.90 12.29 -7.89
C VAL A 21 -10.73 12.81 -6.47
N VAL A 22 -11.82 12.81 -5.69
CA VAL A 22 -11.82 13.31 -4.31
C VAL A 22 -11.60 12.19 -3.29
N ARG A 23 -11.07 12.54 -2.10
CA ARG A 23 -10.92 11.58 -1.00
C ARG A 23 -12.17 11.53 -0.14
N ALA A 24 -12.57 10.33 0.27
CA ALA A 24 -13.61 10.11 1.26
C ALA A 24 -13.25 8.96 2.22
N SER A 25 -13.88 8.98 3.39
CA SER A 25 -13.89 7.82 4.27
C SER A 25 -14.79 6.71 3.71
N GLY A 26 -14.37 5.46 3.90
CA GLY A 26 -15.16 4.27 3.65
C GLY A 26 -16.22 4.00 4.72
N HIS A 27 -16.10 4.63 5.89
CA HIS A 27 -17.16 4.59 6.90
C HIS A 27 -18.42 5.32 6.43
N LEU A 28 -19.58 4.86 6.91
CA LEU A 28 -20.89 5.37 6.48
C LEU A 28 -21.27 6.69 7.15
N PHE A 29 -20.74 6.96 8.35
CA PHE A 29 -21.15 8.08 9.19
C PHE A 29 -19.99 9.02 9.52
N ASP A 30 -20.27 10.33 9.51
CA ASP A 30 -19.26 11.38 9.68
C ASP A 30 -18.49 11.28 11.02
N HIS A 31 -19.11 10.77 12.09
CA HIS A 31 -18.45 10.63 13.39
C HIS A 31 -17.39 9.51 13.42
N GLN A 32 -17.28 8.71 12.37
CA GLN A 32 -16.26 7.67 12.19
C GLN A 32 -15.14 8.10 11.24
N ILE A 33 -15.21 9.33 10.69
CA ILE A 33 -14.13 9.87 9.85
C ILE A 33 -12.85 9.96 10.69
N GLU A 34 -11.80 9.29 10.21
CA GLU A 34 -10.50 9.26 10.89
C GLU A 34 -9.66 10.51 10.56
N TYR A 35 -9.82 11.04 9.35
CA TYR A 35 -9.02 12.16 8.85
C TYR A 35 -9.91 13.33 8.38
N PRO A 36 -10.63 14.02 9.28
CA PRO A 36 -11.61 15.05 8.90
C PRO A 36 -11.03 16.25 8.14
N GLN A 37 -9.71 16.44 8.18
CA GLN A 37 -9.01 17.45 7.38
C GLN A 37 -8.86 17.06 5.89
N TRP A 38 -8.94 15.76 5.56
CA TRP A 38 -8.73 15.22 4.21
C TRP A 38 -9.94 14.44 3.67
N GLU A 39 -10.86 14.04 4.54
CA GLU A 39 -12.04 13.26 4.23
C GLU A 39 -13.28 14.12 4.37
N ALA A 40 -13.95 14.37 3.25
CA ALA A 40 -15.15 15.19 3.23
C ALA A 40 -16.30 14.56 4.04
N PRO A 41 -16.98 15.34 4.91
CA PRO A 41 -18.25 14.93 5.50
C PRO A 41 -19.30 14.62 4.43
N HIS A 42 -20.30 13.82 4.79
CA HIS A 42 -21.31 13.29 3.88
C HIS A 42 -21.96 14.36 2.99
N ALA A 43 -22.39 15.48 3.57
CA ALA A 43 -23.02 16.57 2.81
C ALA A 43 -22.08 17.21 1.78
N VAL A 44 -20.79 17.37 2.12
CA VAL A 44 -19.78 17.95 1.22
C VAL A 44 -19.42 16.96 0.10
N LEU A 45 -19.32 15.67 0.44
CA LEU A 45 -19.06 14.62 -0.54
C LEU A 45 -20.24 14.47 -1.53
N GLN A 46 -21.47 14.49 -1.02
CA GLN A 46 -22.67 14.44 -1.84
C GLN A 46 -22.73 15.64 -2.79
N ARG A 47 -22.45 16.86 -2.31
CA ARG A 47 -22.33 18.06 -3.16
C ARG A 47 -21.24 17.91 -4.22
N SER A 48 -20.07 17.39 -3.86
CA SER A 48 -18.99 17.13 -4.82
C SER A 48 -19.41 16.18 -5.94
N ILE A 49 -20.19 15.15 -5.62
CA ILE A 49 -20.64 14.15 -6.61
C ILE A 49 -21.82 14.68 -7.44
N GLN A 50 -22.86 15.25 -6.79
CA GLN A 50 -24.10 15.64 -7.44
C GLN A 50 -24.01 17.00 -8.15
N GLU A 51 -23.38 18.00 -7.52
CA GLU A 51 -23.36 19.36 -8.05
C GLU A 51 -22.10 19.65 -8.86
N LEU A 52 -20.93 19.25 -8.36
CA LEU A 52 -19.68 19.45 -9.11
C LEU A 52 -19.53 18.42 -10.23
N GLY A 53 -20.07 17.21 -10.07
CA GLY A 53 -19.96 16.14 -11.05
C GLY A 53 -18.54 15.57 -11.13
N VAL A 54 -17.86 15.39 -10.00
CA VAL A 54 -16.50 14.84 -9.97
C VAL A 54 -16.41 13.47 -10.62
N GLY A 55 -15.26 13.16 -11.23
CA GLY A 55 -15.05 11.94 -11.99
C GLY A 55 -14.98 10.66 -11.15
N GLY A 56 -14.53 10.78 -9.89
CA GLY A 56 -14.35 9.63 -9.01
C GLY A 56 -14.07 9.95 -7.55
N VAL A 57 -13.92 8.88 -6.76
CA VAL A 57 -13.65 8.91 -5.31
C VAL A 57 -12.56 7.90 -4.96
N ILE A 58 -11.62 8.28 -4.10
CA ILE A 58 -10.68 7.35 -3.45
C ILE A 58 -11.10 7.14 -1.99
N LEU A 59 -11.13 5.87 -1.54
CA LEU A 59 -11.62 5.47 -0.21
C LEU A 59 -10.50 4.96 0.70
N LEU A 60 -10.63 5.26 2.00
CA LEU A 60 -9.86 4.68 3.10
C LEU A 60 -10.76 4.44 4.33
N GLY A 61 -10.46 3.41 5.12
CA GLY A 61 -11.20 3.09 6.35
C GLY A 61 -12.46 2.27 6.09
N GLY A 62 -13.01 1.67 7.14
CA GLY A 62 -14.15 0.76 7.05
C GLY A 62 -13.80 -0.70 6.75
N SER A 63 -14.74 -1.60 7.03
CA SER A 63 -14.71 -3.00 6.61
C SER A 63 -15.10 -3.16 5.14
N ALA A 64 -14.76 -4.31 4.54
CA ALA A 64 -15.12 -4.59 3.15
C ALA A 64 -16.65 -4.57 2.91
N ALA A 65 -17.44 -4.96 3.92
CA ALA A 65 -18.89 -4.87 3.87
C ALA A 65 -19.40 -3.40 3.89
N GLU A 66 -18.80 -2.54 4.73
CA GLU A 66 -19.09 -1.11 4.74
C GLU A 66 -18.73 -0.46 3.40
N ILE A 67 -17.58 -0.84 2.82
CA ILE A 67 -17.18 -0.34 1.50
C ILE A 67 -18.21 -0.71 0.44
N GLY A 68 -18.70 -1.95 0.43
CA GLY A 68 -19.79 -2.33 -0.48
C GLY A 68 -20.97 -1.37 -0.38
N LEU A 69 -21.47 -1.11 0.83
CA LEU A 69 -22.60 -0.18 1.04
C LEU A 69 -22.24 1.26 0.65
N ARG A 70 -21.02 1.68 0.95
CA ARG A 70 -20.52 3.02 0.65
C ARG A 70 -20.41 3.22 -0.86
N THR A 71 -19.86 2.27 -1.61
CA THR A 71 -19.74 2.39 -3.08
C THR A 71 -21.11 2.43 -3.75
N GLN A 72 -22.09 1.65 -3.28
CA GLN A 72 -23.47 1.75 -3.76
C GLN A 72 -24.04 3.15 -3.56
N GLN A 73 -23.94 3.68 -2.34
CA GLN A 73 -24.39 5.04 -2.03
C GLN A 73 -23.72 6.12 -2.88
N LEU A 74 -22.42 6.02 -3.12
CA LEU A 74 -21.70 6.99 -3.94
C LEU A 74 -22.12 6.93 -5.41
N GLN A 75 -22.34 5.73 -5.95
CA GLN A 75 -22.86 5.56 -7.31
C GLN A 75 -24.32 6.03 -7.43
N ASP A 76 -25.16 5.83 -6.41
CA ASP A 76 -26.54 6.33 -6.38
C ASP A 76 -26.62 7.86 -6.45
N TRP A 77 -25.60 8.56 -5.96
CA TRP A 77 -25.51 10.01 -6.07
C TRP A 77 -25.01 10.48 -7.44
N ALA A 78 -24.33 9.62 -8.20
CA ALA A 78 -23.62 10.02 -9.39
C ALA A 78 -24.50 9.94 -10.64
N GLU A 79 -24.53 11.02 -11.41
CA GLU A 79 -25.20 11.03 -12.73
C GLU A 79 -24.36 10.26 -13.77
N ILE A 80 -23.05 10.52 -13.78
CA ILE A 80 -22.05 9.78 -14.58
C ILE A 80 -21.34 8.81 -13.64
N PRO A 81 -21.27 7.51 -13.96
CA PRO A 81 -20.64 6.50 -13.10
C PRO A 81 -19.25 6.91 -12.62
N LEU A 82 -19.00 6.79 -11.32
CA LEU A 82 -17.73 7.16 -10.70
C LEU A 82 -16.69 6.07 -10.95
N VAL A 83 -15.43 6.50 -11.11
CA VAL A 83 -14.31 5.62 -10.77
C VAL A 83 -14.12 5.65 -9.25
N ILE A 84 -14.10 4.48 -8.62
CA ILE A 84 -13.96 4.31 -7.18
C ILE A 84 -12.67 3.53 -6.91
N ALA A 85 -11.72 4.22 -6.30
CA ALA A 85 -10.34 3.79 -6.15
C ALA A 85 -9.96 3.48 -4.70
N ALA A 86 -8.94 2.64 -4.52
CA ALA A 86 -8.28 2.44 -3.23
C ALA A 86 -6.82 1.98 -3.42
N ASP A 87 -5.98 2.31 -2.43
CA ASP A 87 -4.59 1.82 -2.32
C ASP A 87 -4.54 0.42 -1.69
N ILE A 88 -5.00 -0.58 -2.45
CA ILE A 88 -5.04 -1.99 -2.07
C ILE A 88 -3.86 -2.77 -2.67
N GLU A 89 -2.65 -2.35 -2.29
CA GLU A 89 -1.36 -2.87 -2.77
C GLU A 89 -1.06 -4.28 -2.28
N GLU A 90 -1.59 -4.63 -1.11
CA GLU A 90 -1.39 -5.92 -0.44
C GLU A 90 -2.70 -6.71 -0.36
N GLY A 91 -3.52 -6.60 -1.41
CA GLY A 91 -4.90 -7.10 -1.41
C GLY A 91 -5.89 -6.14 -0.75
N VAL A 92 -7.18 -6.42 -0.96
CA VAL A 92 -8.28 -5.58 -0.46
C VAL A 92 -8.27 -5.53 1.07
N GLY A 93 -7.92 -6.65 1.72
CA GLY A 93 -7.81 -6.77 3.17
C GLY A 93 -6.74 -5.89 3.82
N GLN A 94 -5.80 -5.34 3.05
CA GLN A 94 -4.86 -4.33 3.54
C GLN A 94 -5.58 -3.08 4.04
N ARG A 95 -6.66 -2.69 3.37
CA ARG A 95 -7.42 -1.47 3.67
C ARG A 95 -8.76 -1.76 4.33
N PHE A 96 -9.40 -2.85 3.93
CA PHE A 96 -10.80 -3.12 4.31
C PHE A 96 -10.93 -4.49 4.95
N ALA A 97 -11.11 -4.52 6.26
CA ALA A 97 -11.19 -5.76 7.03
C ALA A 97 -12.29 -6.69 6.52
N GLY A 98 -12.03 -8.00 6.53
CA GLY A 98 -12.93 -9.04 6.03
C GLY A 98 -12.60 -9.55 4.62
N ALA A 99 -11.82 -8.81 3.85
CA ALA A 99 -11.24 -9.25 2.58
C ALA A 99 -9.84 -9.87 2.76
N THR A 100 -9.25 -10.42 1.70
CA THR A 100 -7.93 -11.08 1.76
C THR A 100 -6.80 -10.07 1.92
N TRP A 101 -5.96 -10.25 2.94
CA TRP A 101 -4.73 -9.49 3.14
C TRP A 101 -3.52 -10.34 2.76
N PHE A 102 -2.87 -9.98 1.65
CA PHE A 102 -1.64 -10.61 1.18
C PHE A 102 -0.40 -10.07 1.90
N PRO A 103 0.71 -10.82 1.91
CA PRO A 103 2.02 -10.29 2.29
C PRO A 103 2.44 -9.14 1.36
N PRO A 104 3.33 -8.25 1.81
CA PRO A 104 3.78 -7.15 0.97
C PRO A 104 4.56 -7.66 -0.26
N PRO A 105 4.56 -6.93 -1.39
CA PRO A 105 5.16 -7.36 -2.66
C PRO A 105 6.60 -7.91 -2.57
N MET A 106 7.44 -7.37 -1.68
CA MET A 106 8.82 -7.84 -1.51
C MET A 106 8.91 -9.30 -1.05
N ALA A 107 7.87 -9.83 -0.41
CA ALA A 107 7.78 -11.25 -0.06
C ALA A 107 7.84 -12.14 -1.30
N LEU A 108 7.14 -11.75 -2.38
CA LEU A 108 7.18 -12.44 -3.67
C LEU A 108 8.53 -12.25 -4.37
N GLY A 109 9.15 -11.08 -4.20
CA GLY A 109 10.53 -10.84 -4.60
C GLY A 109 11.52 -11.82 -3.99
N GLN A 110 11.40 -12.08 -2.68
CA GLN A 110 12.23 -13.06 -1.99
C GLN A 110 12.01 -14.47 -2.52
N ILE A 111 10.75 -14.87 -2.76
CA ILE A 111 10.45 -16.18 -3.37
C ILE A 111 11.10 -16.28 -4.75
N ALA A 112 11.06 -15.21 -5.55
CA ALA A 112 11.61 -15.23 -6.91
C ALA A 112 13.13 -15.44 -6.97
N ARG A 113 13.86 -15.12 -5.89
CA ARG A 113 15.30 -15.39 -5.78
C ARG A 113 15.60 -16.90 -5.70
N GLU A 114 14.64 -17.70 -5.25
CA GLU A 114 14.76 -19.16 -5.11
C GLU A 114 13.97 -19.90 -6.19
N ASP A 115 12.74 -19.48 -6.45
CA ASP A 115 11.82 -20.04 -7.45
C ASP A 115 11.05 -18.91 -8.17
N ALA A 116 11.64 -18.42 -9.26
CA ALA A 116 11.05 -17.37 -10.07
C ALA A 116 9.70 -17.77 -10.70
N ALA A 117 9.49 -19.04 -11.04
CA ALA A 117 8.26 -19.50 -11.68
C ALA A 117 7.10 -19.50 -10.68
N LEU A 118 7.35 -19.97 -9.46
CA LEU A 118 6.38 -19.91 -8.37
C LEU A 118 6.02 -18.46 -8.03
N ALA A 119 7.00 -17.57 -7.90
CA ALA A 119 6.75 -16.16 -7.58
C ALA A 119 5.90 -15.46 -8.65
N VAL A 120 6.17 -15.70 -9.93
CA VAL A 120 5.35 -15.17 -11.04
C VAL A 120 3.92 -15.71 -10.98
N ASN A 121 3.74 -17.00 -10.71
CA ASN A 121 2.40 -17.58 -10.59
C ASN A 121 1.62 -16.97 -9.41
N LEU A 122 2.27 -16.82 -8.25
CA LEU A 122 1.64 -16.22 -7.07
C LEU A 122 1.35 -14.73 -7.26
N ALA A 123 2.21 -13.97 -7.95
CA ALA A 123 1.93 -12.57 -8.31
C ALA A 123 0.72 -12.44 -9.24
N LEU A 124 0.56 -13.36 -10.20
CA LEU A 124 -0.62 -13.45 -11.06
C LEU A 124 -1.89 -13.74 -10.24
N GLN A 125 -1.84 -14.69 -9.31
CA GLN A 125 -2.99 -14.97 -8.43
C GLN A 125 -3.33 -13.77 -7.55
N MET A 126 -2.31 -13.12 -6.96
CA MET A 126 -2.49 -11.92 -6.14
C MET A 126 -3.20 -10.81 -6.91
N GLY A 127 -2.81 -10.55 -8.17
CA GLY A 127 -3.47 -9.57 -9.03
C GLY A 127 -4.92 -9.93 -9.35
N LYS A 128 -5.17 -11.20 -9.70
CA LYS A 128 -6.52 -11.71 -9.99
C LYS A 128 -7.44 -11.58 -8.78
N ILE A 129 -7.01 -12.06 -7.61
CA ILE A 129 -7.81 -12.06 -6.38
C ILE A 129 -8.08 -10.63 -5.92
N THR A 130 -7.07 -9.75 -5.94
CA THR A 130 -7.24 -8.34 -5.58
C THR A 130 -8.30 -7.68 -6.47
N ALA A 131 -8.26 -7.93 -7.78
CA ALA A 131 -9.25 -7.42 -8.72
C ALA A 131 -10.66 -7.98 -8.48
N GLN A 132 -10.78 -9.28 -8.22
CA GLN A 132 -12.05 -9.96 -7.95
C GLN A 132 -12.71 -9.43 -6.67
N GLU A 133 -11.96 -9.34 -5.57
CA GLU A 133 -12.47 -8.82 -4.30
C GLU A 133 -12.80 -7.33 -4.39
N ALA A 134 -12.00 -6.53 -5.10
CA ALA A 134 -12.27 -5.11 -5.29
C ALA A 134 -13.60 -4.90 -6.02
N LYS A 135 -13.79 -5.60 -7.14
CA LYS A 135 -15.04 -5.57 -7.91
C LYS A 135 -16.24 -6.03 -7.08
N ALA A 136 -16.06 -7.05 -6.25
CA ALA A 136 -17.11 -7.59 -5.38
C ALA A 136 -17.66 -6.58 -4.36
N ILE A 137 -16.89 -5.55 -4.00
CA ILE A 137 -17.31 -4.47 -3.09
C ILE A 137 -17.50 -3.13 -3.81
N GLY A 138 -17.63 -3.15 -5.14
CA GLY A 138 -17.92 -1.97 -5.95
C GLY A 138 -16.73 -1.03 -6.18
N LEU A 139 -15.51 -1.41 -5.79
CA LEU A 139 -14.30 -0.74 -6.25
C LEU A 139 -14.04 -1.14 -7.71
N ASN A 140 -13.71 -0.16 -8.54
CA ASN A 140 -13.44 -0.40 -9.95
C ASN A 140 -12.08 0.16 -10.41
N TRP A 141 -11.27 0.65 -9.47
CA TRP A 141 -9.91 1.10 -9.72
C TRP A 141 -8.94 0.68 -8.62
N VAL A 142 -8.04 -0.23 -8.97
CA VAL A 142 -6.93 -0.70 -8.13
C VAL A 142 -5.75 0.23 -8.34
N LEU A 143 -5.35 0.96 -7.29
CA LEU A 143 -4.13 1.78 -7.29
C LEU A 143 -2.90 0.91 -6.98
N ALA A 144 -2.72 -0.16 -7.75
CA ALA A 144 -1.65 -1.15 -7.58
C ALA A 144 -1.35 -1.84 -8.92
N PRO A 145 -0.15 -2.41 -9.08
CA PRO A 145 0.93 -2.54 -8.11
C PRO A 145 1.93 -1.36 -8.12
N VAL A 146 2.69 -1.27 -7.03
CA VAL A 146 3.92 -0.46 -6.99
C VAL A 146 4.96 -1.12 -7.91
N VAL A 147 5.60 -0.34 -8.78
CA VAL A 147 6.68 -0.78 -9.69
C VAL A 147 7.96 0.03 -9.50
N ASP A 148 8.08 0.72 -8.35
CA ASP A 148 9.32 1.35 -7.91
C ASP A 148 10.39 0.30 -7.59
N VAL A 149 11.65 0.54 -7.97
CA VAL A 149 12.78 -0.37 -7.68
C VAL A 149 13.44 0.04 -6.37
N ASN A 150 13.24 -0.70 -5.29
CA ASN A 150 13.77 -0.34 -3.96
C ASN A 150 15.26 -0.71 -3.83
N ASN A 151 16.11 -0.02 -4.59
CA ASN A 151 17.57 -0.17 -4.57
C ASN A 151 18.25 0.65 -3.45
N ASN A 152 17.49 1.47 -2.72
CA ASN A 152 17.95 2.19 -1.54
C ASN A 152 17.33 1.58 -0.27
N PRO A 153 18.11 0.91 0.60
CA PRO A 153 17.59 0.28 1.81
C PRO A 153 17.10 1.30 2.85
N ALA A 154 17.51 2.57 2.72
CA ALA A 154 17.07 3.66 3.58
C ALA A 154 15.77 4.33 3.09
N ASN A 155 15.09 3.77 2.08
CA ASN A 155 13.83 4.32 1.58
C ASN A 155 12.66 4.11 2.56
N PRO A 156 12.09 5.20 3.12
CA PRO A 156 11.08 5.10 4.17
C PRO A 156 9.68 4.84 3.64
N VAL A 157 9.43 5.13 2.36
CA VAL A 157 8.09 5.15 1.77
C VAL A 157 7.80 3.88 0.99
N ILE A 158 8.73 3.43 0.16
CA ILE A 158 8.56 2.26 -0.71
C ILE A 158 8.87 1.00 0.08
N ASN A 159 10.12 0.77 0.46
CA ASN A 159 10.52 -0.36 1.31
C ASN A 159 9.90 -1.69 0.80
N VAL A 160 9.25 -2.47 1.66
CA VAL A 160 8.61 -3.74 1.30
C VAL A 160 7.42 -3.64 0.33
N ARG A 161 6.93 -2.42 0.02
CA ARG A 161 5.88 -2.20 -1.00
C ARG A 161 6.41 -2.46 -2.41
N SER A 162 7.72 -2.36 -2.62
CA SER A 162 8.33 -2.79 -3.88
C SER A 162 8.45 -4.32 -3.94
N TRP A 163 8.38 -4.87 -5.15
CA TRP A 163 8.69 -6.26 -5.43
C TRP A 163 10.17 -6.62 -5.22
N GLY A 164 11.08 -5.64 -5.18
CA GLY A 164 12.51 -5.90 -4.99
C GLY A 164 13.42 -4.74 -5.36
N ASP A 165 14.70 -5.05 -5.51
CA ASP A 165 15.81 -4.10 -5.66
C ASP A 165 16.39 -4.07 -7.09
N THR A 166 15.81 -4.82 -8.03
CA THR A 166 16.24 -4.84 -9.43
C THR A 166 15.07 -4.66 -10.39
N SER A 167 15.31 -3.97 -11.50
CA SER A 167 14.30 -3.63 -12.52
C SER A 167 13.69 -4.85 -13.20
N GLU A 168 14.49 -5.88 -13.42
CA GLU A 168 14.04 -7.14 -14.02
C GLU A 168 13.01 -7.82 -13.12
N LEU A 169 13.32 -7.94 -11.82
CA LEU A 169 12.44 -8.58 -10.84
C LEU A 169 11.14 -7.80 -10.68
N VAL A 170 11.25 -6.48 -10.51
CA VAL A 170 10.10 -5.58 -10.30
C VAL A 170 9.20 -5.55 -11.53
N GLY A 171 9.77 -5.40 -12.72
CA GLY A 171 9.00 -5.42 -13.96
C GLY A 171 8.29 -6.76 -14.20
N ARG A 172 8.97 -7.89 -13.94
CA ARG A 172 8.40 -9.23 -14.13
C ARG A 172 7.22 -9.50 -13.21
N LEU A 173 7.37 -9.24 -11.90
CA LEU A 173 6.31 -9.51 -10.93
C LEU A 173 5.15 -8.50 -11.06
N GLY A 174 5.46 -7.23 -11.33
CA GLY A 174 4.45 -6.21 -11.65
C GLY A 174 3.62 -6.58 -12.89
N ALA A 175 4.27 -7.03 -13.98
CA ALA A 175 3.59 -7.51 -15.18
C ALA A 175 2.68 -8.72 -14.91
N ALA A 176 3.12 -9.67 -14.07
CA ALA A 176 2.32 -10.81 -13.68
C ALA A 176 1.06 -10.41 -12.89
N PHE A 177 1.18 -9.43 -11.98
CA PHE A 177 0.04 -8.87 -11.27
C PHE A 177 -0.99 -8.25 -12.23
N PHE A 178 -0.53 -7.44 -13.21
CA PHE A 178 -1.42 -6.87 -14.23
C PHE A 178 -2.15 -7.94 -15.03
N GLN A 179 -1.43 -8.98 -15.48
CA GLN A 179 -2.03 -10.10 -16.22
C GLN A 179 -3.10 -10.84 -15.39
N GLY A 180 -2.91 -10.99 -14.09
CA GLY A 180 -3.92 -11.55 -13.19
C GLY A 180 -5.18 -10.69 -13.13
N ALA A 181 -4.99 -9.38 -12.91
CA ALA A 181 -6.08 -8.41 -12.78
C ALA A 181 -6.87 -8.22 -14.08
N GLN A 182 -6.25 -8.39 -15.25
CA GLN A 182 -6.90 -8.27 -16.57
C GLN A 182 -8.09 -9.23 -16.78
N SER A 183 -8.17 -10.32 -16.01
CA SER A 183 -9.33 -11.24 -16.06
C SER A 183 -10.62 -10.64 -15.49
N VAL A 184 -10.53 -9.44 -14.91
CA VAL A 184 -11.64 -8.71 -14.29
C VAL A 184 -11.76 -7.34 -14.94
N SER A 185 -12.99 -6.87 -15.15
CA SER A 185 -13.28 -5.50 -15.63
C SER A 185 -12.93 -4.46 -14.56
N ILE A 186 -11.64 -4.21 -14.35
CA ILE A 186 -11.12 -3.26 -13.36
C ILE A 186 -9.98 -2.43 -13.95
N LEU A 187 -9.79 -1.21 -13.44
CA LEU A 187 -8.60 -0.40 -13.75
C LEU A 187 -7.44 -0.79 -12.83
N THR A 188 -6.23 -0.80 -13.36
CA THR A 188 -4.98 -1.04 -12.61
C THR A 188 -3.99 0.10 -12.80
N THR A 189 -3.06 0.26 -11.86
CA THR A 189 -2.19 1.45 -11.83
C THR A 189 -0.74 1.10 -11.50
N ALA A 190 0.19 1.40 -12.41
CA ALA A 190 1.63 1.36 -12.11
C ALA A 190 2.04 2.66 -11.40
N LYS A 191 2.79 2.55 -10.29
CA LYS A 191 3.23 3.70 -9.50
C LYS A 191 4.61 3.51 -8.86
N HIS A 192 5.40 4.56 -8.62
CA HIS A 192 5.11 5.99 -8.83
C HIS A 192 6.09 6.58 -9.86
N PHE A 193 5.60 6.94 -11.05
CA PHE A 193 6.44 7.34 -12.18
C PHE A 193 7.17 8.68 -11.96
N PRO A 194 8.45 8.80 -12.32
CA PRO A 194 9.29 7.84 -13.04
C PRO A 194 10.09 6.85 -12.15
N GLY A 195 9.77 6.73 -10.86
CA GLY A 195 10.39 5.79 -9.93
C GLY A 195 10.77 6.47 -8.60
N HIS A 196 10.20 6.01 -7.50
CA HIS A 196 10.41 6.53 -6.13
C HIS A 196 11.29 5.62 -5.27
N GLY A 197 12.06 4.75 -5.92
CA GLY A 197 12.81 3.68 -5.26
C GLY A 197 14.14 4.11 -4.62
N ASP A 198 14.84 5.07 -5.23
CA ASP A 198 16.18 5.52 -4.80
C ASP A 198 16.14 6.87 -4.07
N THR A 199 15.50 6.91 -2.91
CA THR A 199 15.49 8.09 -2.04
C THR A 199 15.35 7.69 -0.59
N ALA A 200 15.93 8.49 0.31
CA ALA A 200 15.72 8.40 1.75
C ALA A 200 14.69 9.42 2.29
N ILE A 201 14.12 10.24 1.39
CA ILE A 201 13.18 11.33 1.73
C ILE A 201 11.75 10.88 1.41
N ASP A 202 10.84 11.12 2.36
CA ASP A 202 9.42 10.87 2.22
C ASP A 202 8.70 12.04 1.54
N SER A 203 8.13 11.80 0.35
CA SER A 203 7.38 12.81 -0.43
C SER A 203 6.11 13.31 0.24
N HIS A 204 5.61 12.61 1.26
CA HIS A 204 4.49 13.11 2.07
C HIS A 204 4.91 14.30 2.95
N LEU A 205 6.21 14.43 3.24
CA LEU A 205 6.76 15.43 4.15
C LEU A 205 7.55 16.50 3.40
N GLU A 206 8.42 16.11 2.46
CA GLU A 206 9.31 17.01 1.73
C GLU A 206 9.54 16.53 0.29
N LEU A 207 9.90 17.44 -0.63
CA LEU A 207 10.13 17.10 -2.03
C LEU A 207 11.46 16.33 -2.22
N PRO A 208 11.45 15.04 -2.59
CA PRO A 208 12.67 14.28 -2.85
C PRO A 208 13.34 14.71 -4.15
N VAL A 209 14.66 14.58 -4.20
CA VAL A 209 15.48 14.87 -5.38
C VAL A 209 16.28 13.63 -5.73
N ILE A 210 16.09 13.11 -6.93
CA ILE A 210 16.86 11.98 -7.47
C ILE A 210 17.83 12.54 -8.50
N ASP A 211 19.10 12.65 -8.12
CA ASP A 211 20.17 13.30 -8.90
C ASP A 211 20.98 12.29 -9.72
N HIS A 212 20.26 11.46 -10.48
CA HIS A 212 20.83 10.48 -11.41
C HIS A 212 20.73 10.99 -12.85
N ASP A 213 21.67 10.57 -13.70
CA ASP A 213 21.60 10.86 -15.12
C ASP A 213 20.50 10.07 -15.84
N LEU A 214 20.14 10.52 -17.05
CA LEU A 214 19.09 9.87 -17.85
C LEU A 214 19.42 8.41 -18.19
N THR A 215 20.70 8.08 -18.41
CA THR A 215 21.12 6.71 -18.76
C THR A 215 20.86 5.76 -17.60
N ARG A 216 21.12 6.18 -16.36
CA ARG A 216 20.79 5.43 -15.15
C ARG A 216 19.28 5.23 -15.02
N LEU A 217 18.49 6.29 -15.19
CA LEU A 217 17.02 6.22 -15.12
C LEU A 217 16.45 5.21 -16.15
N GLN A 218 17.00 5.22 -17.37
CA GLN A 218 16.62 4.27 -18.43
C GLN A 218 17.01 2.82 -18.13
N GLN A 219 18.05 2.60 -17.32
CA GLN A 219 18.50 1.27 -16.95
C GLN A 219 17.78 0.71 -15.73
N ILE A 220 17.34 1.56 -14.79
CA ILE A 220 16.80 1.10 -13.52
C ILE A 220 15.33 1.45 -13.31
N GLU A 221 14.99 2.72 -13.26
CA GLU A 221 13.67 3.15 -12.81
C GLU A 221 12.59 3.02 -13.91
N LEU A 222 12.94 3.28 -15.17
CA LEU A 222 11.98 3.26 -16.29
C LEU A 222 11.58 1.86 -16.81
N PRO A 223 12.44 0.83 -16.84
CA PRO A 223 12.09 -0.48 -17.41
C PRO A 223 10.84 -1.15 -16.82
N PRO A 224 10.58 -1.12 -15.48
CA PRO A 224 9.33 -1.66 -14.94
C PRO A 224 8.08 -0.96 -15.46
N PHE A 225 8.12 0.36 -15.68
CA PHE A 225 7.01 1.09 -16.30
C PHE A 225 6.84 0.70 -17.77
N GLN A 226 7.92 0.55 -18.53
CA GLN A 226 7.84 0.09 -19.92
C GLN A 226 7.24 -1.33 -20.02
N GLN A 227 7.59 -2.22 -19.09
CA GLN A 227 6.98 -3.55 -18.98
C GLN A 227 5.51 -3.48 -18.59
N SER A 228 5.13 -2.55 -17.70
CA SER A 228 3.73 -2.30 -17.32
C SER A 228 2.89 -1.84 -18.52
N ILE A 229 3.43 -0.96 -19.36
CA ILE A 229 2.81 -0.54 -20.63
C ILE A 229 2.65 -1.75 -21.57
N GLY A 230 3.69 -2.59 -21.71
CA GLY A 230 3.62 -3.84 -22.48
C GLY A 230 2.60 -4.84 -21.94
N ALA A 231 2.33 -4.80 -20.63
CA ALA A 231 1.30 -5.55 -19.94
C ALA A 231 -0.06 -4.81 -19.90
N GLN A 232 -0.27 -3.80 -20.74
CA GLN A 232 -1.54 -3.08 -20.91
C GLN A 232 -2.11 -2.50 -19.61
N VAL A 233 -1.26 -1.92 -18.76
CA VAL A 233 -1.70 -1.16 -17.59
C VAL A 233 -2.65 -0.02 -17.99
N ASP A 234 -3.69 0.22 -17.20
CA ASP A 234 -4.72 1.23 -17.51
C ASP A 234 -4.29 2.65 -17.13
N ALA A 235 -3.57 2.77 -16.02
CA ALA A 235 -3.16 4.04 -15.45
C ALA A 235 -1.69 4.02 -14.99
N ILE A 236 -1.03 5.18 -15.09
CA ILE A 236 0.28 5.41 -14.49
C ILE A 236 0.18 6.61 -13.57
N MET A 237 0.49 6.39 -12.29
CA MET A 237 0.51 7.45 -11.28
C MET A 237 1.90 8.06 -11.20
N THR A 238 2.01 9.39 -11.25
CA THR A 238 3.28 10.12 -11.14
C THR A 238 3.64 10.47 -9.70
N ALA A 239 4.91 10.29 -9.33
CA ALA A 239 5.47 10.68 -8.05
C ALA A 239 5.75 12.20 -7.94
N HIS A 240 5.62 12.74 -6.73
CA HIS A 240 6.10 14.08 -6.40
C HIS A 240 7.60 14.07 -6.09
N ILE A 241 8.42 13.87 -7.12
CA ILE A 241 9.89 13.83 -7.02
C ILE A 241 10.52 14.73 -8.08
N ARG A 242 11.66 15.36 -7.79
CA ARG A 242 12.42 16.15 -8.76
C ARG A 242 13.55 15.31 -9.33
N LEU A 243 13.64 15.25 -10.66
CA LEU A 243 14.73 14.58 -11.39
C LEU A 243 15.42 15.59 -12.31
N PRO A 244 16.50 16.25 -11.86
CA PRO A 244 17.12 17.35 -12.61
C PRO A 244 17.58 16.97 -14.03
N ALA A 245 17.91 15.70 -14.27
CA ALA A 245 18.27 15.19 -15.59
C ALA A 245 17.11 15.18 -16.60
N LEU A 246 15.86 15.18 -16.13
CA LEU A 246 14.64 15.21 -16.95
C LEU A 246 13.96 16.58 -16.94
N ASP A 247 13.90 17.21 -15.78
CA ASP A 247 13.39 18.57 -15.59
C ASP A 247 14.11 19.22 -14.38
N PRO A 248 14.93 20.26 -14.60
CA PRO A 248 15.66 20.92 -13.52
C PRO A 248 14.78 21.78 -12.60
N ILE A 249 13.56 22.10 -13.02
CA ILE A 249 12.70 23.08 -12.33
C ILE A 249 11.55 22.37 -11.62
N HIS A 250 10.82 21.51 -12.32
CA HIS A 250 9.55 20.97 -11.84
C HIS A 250 9.69 19.54 -11.32
N PRO A 251 8.92 19.17 -10.28
CA PRO A 251 8.73 17.76 -9.95
C PRO A 251 8.02 17.04 -11.10
N ALA A 252 8.19 15.72 -11.18
CA ALA A 252 7.63 14.88 -12.25
C ALA A 252 6.14 15.14 -12.49
N THR A 253 5.35 15.31 -11.42
CA THR A 253 3.91 15.57 -11.51
C THR A 253 3.53 16.88 -12.20
N LEU A 254 4.42 17.87 -12.19
CA LEU A 254 4.17 19.20 -12.79
C LEU A 254 5.03 19.43 -14.04
N SER A 255 5.72 18.39 -14.52
CA SER A 255 6.68 18.50 -15.61
C SER A 255 6.11 17.99 -16.93
N ARG A 256 5.94 18.90 -17.89
CA ARG A 256 5.53 18.54 -19.26
C ARG A 256 6.57 17.69 -19.98
N SER A 257 7.87 17.90 -19.72
CA SER A 257 8.92 17.06 -20.31
C SER A 257 8.83 15.62 -19.83
N ILE A 258 8.41 15.40 -18.58
CA ILE A 258 8.27 14.06 -17.99
C ILE A 258 6.92 13.42 -18.39
N LEU A 259 5.78 14.05 -18.10
CA LEU A 259 4.48 13.42 -18.34
C LEU A 259 4.13 13.34 -19.83
N THR A 260 4.32 14.43 -20.57
CA THR A 260 4.04 14.44 -22.01
C THR A 260 5.24 13.95 -22.81
N GLY A 261 6.42 14.52 -22.59
CA GLY A 261 7.61 14.25 -23.40
C GLY A 261 8.13 12.81 -23.25
N LEU A 262 8.31 12.34 -22.02
CA LEU A 262 8.83 11.01 -21.74
C LEU A 262 7.71 9.96 -21.76
N LEU A 263 6.71 10.09 -20.87
CA LEU A 263 5.71 9.03 -20.67
C LEU A 263 4.74 8.89 -21.85
N ARG A 264 4.05 9.97 -22.23
CA ARG A 264 3.07 9.94 -23.32
C ARG A 264 3.74 9.68 -24.68
N GLN A 265 4.82 10.40 -25.00
CA GLN A 265 5.41 10.39 -26.34
C GLN A 265 6.51 9.34 -26.51
N GLN A 266 7.57 9.35 -25.70
CA GLN A 266 8.71 8.44 -25.90
C GLN A 266 8.37 6.99 -25.50
N MET A 267 7.66 6.80 -24.40
CA MET A 267 7.27 5.48 -23.90
C MET A 267 5.95 4.97 -24.50
N ASN A 268 5.26 5.80 -25.30
CA ASN A 268 4.00 5.49 -26.00
C ASN A 268 2.89 4.98 -25.06
N PHE A 269 2.72 5.62 -23.90
CA PHE A 269 1.64 5.26 -22.99
C PHE A 269 0.34 5.98 -23.38
N ASP A 270 -0.72 5.25 -23.69
CA ASP A 270 -2.02 5.81 -24.11
C ASP A 270 -3.12 5.80 -23.03
N GLY A 271 -2.85 5.22 -21.85
CA GLY A 271 -3.78 5.16 -20.71
C GLY A 271 -3.83 6.45 -19.88
N LEU A 272 -4.45 6.37 -18.70
CA LEU A 272 -4.63 7.50 -17.79
C LEU A 272 -3.31 7.88 -17.10
N ILE A 273 -2.89 9.14 -17.23
CA ILE A 273 -1.85 9.72 -16.37
C ILE A 273 -2.54 10.35 -15.17
N VAL A 274 -2.18 9.90 -13.97
CA VAL A 274 -2.83 10.31 -12.71
C VAL A 274 -1.79 10.95 -11.82
N THR A 275 -2.10 12.08 -11.19
CA THR A 275 -1.23 12.61 -10.13
C THR A 275 -1.20 11.66 -8.93
N ASP A 276 -0.10 11.63 -8.17
CA ASP A 276 -0.21 11.25 -6.76
C ASP A 276 -1.07 12.31 -6.01
N ALA A 277 -1.41 12.06 -4.75
CA ALA A 277 -2.33 12.90 -4.00
C ALA A 277 -1.82 14.35 -3.87
N LEU A 278 -2.51 15.32 -4.49
CA LEU A 278 -2.07 16.71 -4.50
C LEU A 278 -2.13 17.41 -3.13
N ILE A 279 -2.76 16.80 -2.12
CA ILE A 279 -2.68 17.26 -0.72
C ILE A 279 -1.33 16.98 -0.05
N MET A 280 -0.43 16.19 -0.67
CA MET A 280 0.87 15.88 -0.09
C MET A 280 1.76 17.14 0.01
N GLY A 281 2.52 17.26 1.11
CA GLY A 281 3.32 18.45 1.41
C GLY A 281 4.35 18.82 0.34
N ALA A 282 4.88 17.82 -0.39
CA ALA A 282 5.81 18.08 -1.51
C ALA A 282 5.21 18.94 -2.63
N ILE A 283 3.88 18.98 -2.77
CA ILE A 283 3.19 19.80 -3.77
C ILE A 283 2.39 20.92 -3.11
N LEU A 284 1.50 20.60 -2.16
CA LEU A 284 0.56 21.56 -1.59
C LEU A 284 1.27 22.78 -0.98
N ASP A 285 2.31 22.54 -0.18
CA ASP A 285 3.02 23.60 0.55
C ASP A 285 3.84 24.50 -0.37
N ARG A 286 4.16 24.04 -1.59
CA ARG A 286 5.05 24.74 -2.53
C ARG A 286 4.29 25.45 -3.64
N TYR A 287 3.24 24.84 -4.16
CA TYR A 287 2.53 25.31 -5.35
C TYR A 287 1.08 25.73 -5.04
N GLY A 288 0.53 25.32 -3.90
CA GLY A 288 -0.81 25.70 -3.46
C GLY A 288 -1.95 24.92 -4.13
N ALA A 289 -3.15 25.08 -3.58
CA ALA A 289 -4.32 24.26 -3.92
C ALA A 289 -4.88 24.49 -5.32
N THR A 290 -4.65 25.66 -5.94
CA THR A 290 -5.21 26.02 -7.26
C THR A 290 -4.18 25.94 -8.38
N ALA A 291 -2.94 26.41 -8.17
CA ALA A 291 -1.93 26.40 -9.21
C ALA A 291 -1.37 24.99 -9.49
N ALA A 292 -1.28 24.11 -8.48
CA ALA A 292 -0.79 22.75 -8.66
C ALA A 292 -1.67 21.91 -9.60
N PRO A 293 -3.02 21.85 -9.45
CA PRO A 293 -3.90 21.20 -10.42
C PRO A 293 -3.71 21.71 -11.86
N VAL A 294 -3.65 23.03 -12.05
CA VAL A 294 -3.45 23.63 -13.38
C VAL A 294 -2.13 23.19 -13.99
N MET A 295 -1.03 23.24 -13.22
CA MET A 295 0.30 22.81 -13.70
C MET A 295 0.34 21.31 -14.01
N ALA A 296 -0.33 20.47 -13.22
CA ALA A 296 -0.40 19.03 -13.46
C ALA A 296 -1.15 18.71 -14.75
N VAL A 297 -2.30 19.33 -14.96
CA VAL A 297 -3.07 19.18 -16.22
C VAL A 297 -2.25 19.71 -17.39
N GLU A 298 -1.65 20.89 -17.29
CA GLU A 298 -0.77 21.49 -18.30
C GLU A 298 0.41 20.58 -18.68
N ALA A 299 0.98 19.87 -17.69
CA ALA A 299 2.03 18.89 -17.89
C ALA A 299 1.58 17.62 -18.64
N GLY A 300 0.29 17.27 -18.55
CA GLY A 300 -0.33 16.14 -19.27
C GLY A 300 -1.06 15.12 -18.38
N ALA A 301 -1.33 15.44 -17.11
CA ALA A 301 -2.16 14.60 -16.26
C ALA A 301 -3.62 14.60 -16.73
N ASP A 302 -4.21 13.41 -16.84
CA ASP A 302 -5.63 13.21 -17.16
C ASP A 302 -6.51 13.25 -15.90
N ILE A 303 -5.97 12.83 -14.75
CA ILE A 303 -6.66 12.80 -13.46
C ILE A 303 -5.87 13.57 -12.41
N VAL A 304 -6.55 14.48 -11.73
CA VAL A 304 -6.08 15.19 -10.54
C VAL A 304 -6.61 14.46 -9.31
N LEU A 305 -5.73 13.75 -8.62
CA LEU A 305 -6.05 12.98 -7.43
C LEU A 305 -5.94 13.83 -6.17
N MET A 306 -7.01 13.86 -5.39
CA MET A 306 -7.09 14.52 -4.07
C MET A 306 -6.59 15.98 -4.10
N PRO A 307 -7.20 16.88 -4.90
CA PRO A 307 -6.92 18.31 -4.76
C PRO A 307 -7.43 18.79 -3.39
N ALA A 308 -6.69 19.72 -2.76
CA ALA A 308 -7.06 20.28 -1.46
C ALA A 308 -8.37 21.11 -1.52
N ASP A 309 -8.65 21.72 -2.67
CA ASP A 309 -9.89 22.44 -2.98
C ASP A 309 -10.41 21.98 -4.35
N PRO A 310 -11.30 20.97 -4.41
CA PRO A 310 -11.82 20.45 -5.68
C PRO A 310 -12.56 21.49 -6.52
N GLU A 311 -13.38 22.35 -5.90
CA GLU A 311 -14.15 23.38 -6.59
C GLU A 311 -13.22 24.46 -7.17
N GLY A 312 -12.29 24.97 -6.35
CA GLY A 312 -11.28 25.93 -6.81
C GLY A 312 -10.33 25.36 -7.86
N ALA A 313 -9.99 24.07 -7.79
CA ALA A 313 -9.19 23.39 -8.81
C ALA A 313 -9.91 23.34 -10.17
N ILE A 314 -11.20 22.98 -10.17
CA ILE A 314 -12.04 22.97 -11.38
C ILE A 314 -12.08 24.37 -11.99
N ASP A 315 -12.39 25.39 -11.19
CA ASP A 315 -12.54 26.76 -11.68
C ASP A 315 -11.20 27.32 -12.21
N ALA A 316 -10.07 27.01 -11.55
CA ALA A 316 -8.75 27.42 -12.01
C ALA A 316 -8.32 26.74 -13.33
N ILE A 317 -8.69 25.47 -13.55
CA ILE A 317 -8.44 24.77 -14.82
C ILE A 317 -9.35 25.35 -15.92
N CYS A 318 -10.62 25.67 -15.62
CA CYS A 318 -11.50 26.36 -16.56
C CYS A 318 -10.88 27.68 -17.02
N GLU A 319 -10.44 28.53 -16.09
CA GLU A 319 -9.79 29.80 -16.40
C GLU A 319 -8.51 29.59 -17.25
N ALA A 320 -7.71 28.58 -16.93
CA ALA A 320 -6.52 28.25 -17.71
C ALA A 320 -6.85 27.82 -19.14
N VAL A 321 -7.98 27.16 -19.38
CA VAL A 321 -8.46 26.83 -20.73
C VAL A 321 -8.99 28.06 -21.46
N GLU A 322 -9.80 28.88 -20.79
CA GLU A 322 -10.40 30.10 -21.35
C GLU A 322 -9.35 31.14 -21.74
N THR A 323 -8.27 31.24 -20.96
CA THR A 323 -7.12 32.13 -21.25
C THR A 323 -6.14 31.55 -22.27
N GLY A 324 -6.33 30.30 -22.69
CA GLY A 324 -5.47 29.61 -23.67
C GLY A 324 -4.16 29.07 -23.10
N ARG A 325 -3.96 29.09 -21.77
CA ARG A 325 -2.81 28.45 -21.11
C ARG A 325 -2.85 26.93 -21.31
N ILE A 326 -4.03 26.33 -21.17
CA ILE A 326 -4.27 24.91 -21.48
C ILE A 326 -5.12 24.83 -22.75
N PRO A 327 -4.64 24.21 -23.84
CA PRO A 327 -5.46 24.02 -25.03
C PRO A 327 -6.70 23.15 -24.72
N LEU A 328 -7.88 23.53 -25.21
CA LEU A 328 -9.10 22.72 -25.05
C LEU A 328 -8.93 21.28 -25.56
N THR A 329 -8.15 21.09 -26.63
CA THR A 329 -7.84 19.77 -27.19
C THR A 329 -7.10 18.86 -26.21
N GLN A 330 -6.38 19.41 -25.23
CA GLN A 330 -5.73 18.65 -24.17
C GLN A 330 -6.77 18.09 -23.19
N ILE A 331 -7.77 18.89 -22.81
CA ILE A 331 -8.90 18.43 -21.99
C ILE A 331 -9.67 17.33 -22.72
N GLN A 332 -10.03 17.56 -23.99
CA GLN A 332 -10.75 16.57 -24.81
C GLN A 332 -9.99 15.23 -24.91
N ALA A 333 -8.67 15.27 -25.09
CA ALA A 333 -7.84 14.06 -25.10
C ALA A 333 -7.85 13.32 -23.76
N SER A 334 -7.89 14.03 -22.63
CA SER A 334 -8.05 13.41 -21.30
C SER A 334 -9.45 12.81 -21.13
N LEU A 335 -10.50 13.50 -21.58
CA LEU A 335 -11.88 13.00 -21.54
C LEU A 335 -12.05 11.71 -22.34
N ASP A 336 -11.45 11.61 -23.53
CA ASP A 336 -11.43 10.37 -24.30
C ASP A 336 -10.83 9.18 -23.53
N ARG A 337 -9.75 9.41 -22.79
CA ARG A 337 -9.12 8.35 -21.97
C ARG A 337 -9.97 8.00 -20.75
N ILE A 338 -10.54 9.02 -20.09
CA ILE A 338 -11.44 8.83 -18.94
C ILE A 338 -12.67 8.03 -19.37
N TRP A 339 -13.26 8.33 -20.53
CA TRP A 339 -14.39 7.58 -21.06
C TRP A 339 -14.04 6.14 -21.40
N LYS A 340 -12.88 5.89 -22.04
CA LYS A 340 -12.40 4.52 -22.29
C LYS A 340 -12.21 3.74 -20.99
N ALA A 341 -11.66 4.38 -19.96
CA ALA A 341 -11.48 3.77 -18.64
C ALA A 341 -12.82 3.46 -17.98
N LYS A 342 -13.77 4.41 -17.96
CA LYS A 342 -15.12 4.19 -17.43
C LYS A 342 -15.88 3.11 -18.20
N GLN A 343 -15.75 3.06 -19.53
CA GLN A 343 -16.35 2.01 -20.36
C GLN A 343 -15.80 0.62 -20.02
N LYS A 344 -14.49 0.51 -19.78
CA LYS A 344 -13.86 -0.76 -19.38
C LYS A 344 -14.48 -1.33 -18.11
N VAL A 345 -14.82 -0.48 -17.14
CA VAL A 345 -15.28 -0.91 -15.81
C VAL A 345 -16.78 -0.73 -15.56
N SER A 346 -17.52 -0.29 -16.58
CA SER A 346 -18.97 -0.21 -16.51
C SER A 346 -19.57 -1.59 -16.79
N ASP A 347 -19.80 -2.41 -15.76
CA ASP A 347 -20.58 -3.65 -15.85
C ASP A 347 -22.10 -3.40 -15.94
N MET A 348 -22.52 -2.26 -16.52
CA MET A 348 -23.93 -1.85 -16.50
C MET A 348 -24.74 -2.61 -17.57
N PRO A 349 -25.69 -3.49 -17.18
CA PRO A 349 -26.62 -4.07 -18.14
C PRO A 349 -27.57 -2.99 -18.66
N ILE A 350 -27.73 -2.90 -19.99
CA ILE A 350 -28.79 -2.09 -20.59
C ILE A 350 -30.11 -2.79 -20.31
N THR A 351 -30.97 -2.21 -19.47
CA THR A 351 -32.36 -2.66 -19.33
C THR A 351 -33.31 -1.56 -19.79
N GLY A 352 -33.41 -1.36 -21.11
CA GLY A 352 -34.44 -0.53 -21.72
C GLY A 352 -34.04 0.02 -23.09
N SER A 353 -35.04 0.38 -23.91
CA SER A 353 -34.90 0.89 -25.27
C SER A 353 -35.21 2.39 -25.40
N SER A 354 -35.12 3.14 -24.30
CA SER A 354 -35.49 4.57 -24.27
C SER A 354 -34.26 5.46 -24.08
N THR A 355 -34.30 6.66 -24.67
CA THR A 355 -33.23 7.67 -24.64
C THR A 355 -32.97 8.29 -23.25
N HIS A 356 -33.63 7.77 -22.21
CA HIS A 356 -33.55 8.22 -20.81
C HIS A 356 -33.16 7.10 -19.82
N ASP A 357 -32.80 5.89 -20.29
CA ASP A 357 -32.56 4.75 -19.39
C ASP A 357 -31.27 4.86 -18.55
N TRP A 358 -30.39 5.82 -18.86
CA TRP A 358 -29.28 6.20 -17.98
C TRP A 358 -29.78 6.94 -16.71
N GLU A 359 -31.02 7.42 -16.64
CA GLU A 359 -31.55 8.08 -15.43
C GLU A 359 -31.94 7.09 -14.31
N ARG A 360 -31.82 5.77 -14.54
CA ARG A 360 -32.10 4.71 -13.56
C ARG A 360 -30.96 3.71 -13.45
N HIS A 361 -29.76 4.19 -13.12
CA HIS A 361 -28.63 3.32 -12.80
C HIS A 361 -28.87 2.63 -11.46
N THR A 362 -28.90 1.30 -11.44
CA THR A 362 -28.73 0.56 -10.18
C THR A 362 -27.23 0.28 -10.04
N PRO A 363 -26.60 0.65 -8.91
CA PRO A 363 -25.21 0.30 -8.65
C PRO A 363 -24.99 -1.21 -8.84
N PRO A 364 -23.80 -1.65 -9.32
CA PRO A 364 -23.47 -3.06 -9.39
C PRO A 364 -23.74 -3.76 -8.03
N PRO A 365 -24.32 -4.96 -8.03
CA PRO A 365 -24.58 -5.66 -6.78
C PRO A 365 -23.26 -6.03 -6.08
N ILE A 366 -23.22 -5.84 -4.76
CA ILE A 366 -22.11 -6.30 -3.91
C ILE A 366 -22.20 -7.83 -3.82
N ASP A 367 -21.07 -8.53 -3.95
CA ASP A 367 -20.99 -9.98 -3.72
C ASP A 367 -19.95 -10.31 -2.66
N LEU A 368 -20.35 -10.17 -1.39
CA LEU A 368 -19.47 -10.48 -0.26
C LEU A 368 -19.04 -11.95 -0.22
N THR A 369 -19.70 -12.85 -0.97
CA THR A 369 -19.32 -14.27 -1.04
C THR A 369 -18.05 -14.50 -1.85
N GLN A 370 -17.54 -13.50 -2.58
CA GLN A 370 -16.24 -13.55 -3.27
C GLN A 370 -15.07 -13.14 -2.37
N LEU A 371 -15.33 -12.62 -1.18
CA LEU A 371 -14.27 -12.19 -0.27
C LEU A 371 -13.67 -13.37 0.48
N ALA A 372 -12.37 -13.27 0.78
CA ALA A 372 -11.62 -14.19 1.64
C ALA A 372 -11.82 -15.68 1.26
N GLN A 373 -11.89 -15.98 -0.03
CA GLN A 373 -12.09 -17.35 -0.51
C GLN A 373 -10.96 -18.26 -0.04
N PRO A 374 -11.22 -19.57 0.18
CA PRO A 374 -10.18 -20.51 0.63
C PRO A 374 -8.91 -20.50 -0.24
N GLU A 375 -9.05 -20.39 -1.57
CA GLU A 375 -7.93 -20.28 -2.50
C GLU A 375 -7.12 -18.99 -2.28
N ALA A 376 -7.79 -17.89 -1.96
CA ALA A 376 -7.14 -16.60 -1.68
C ALA A 376 -6.35 -16.62 -0.38
N ILE A 377 -6.95 -17.16 0.68
CA ILE A 377 -6.29 -17.36 1.97
C ILE A 377 -5.10 -18.32 1.84
N GLU A 378 -5.26 -19.41 1.08
CA GLU A 378 -4.18 -20.36 0.84
C GLU A 378 -3.03 -19.72 0.05
N THR A 379 -3.34 -18.94 -0.99
CA THR A 379 -2.32 -18.20 -1.76
C THR A 379 -1.51 -17.27 -0.84
N ALA A 380 -2.17 -16.50 0.03
CA ALA A 380 -1.49 -15.64 0.99
C ALA A 380 -0.61 -16.45 1.96
N ASN A 381 -1.12 -17.60 2.46
CA ASN A 381 -0.35 -18.49 3.32
C ASN A 381 0.87 -19.10 2.63
N VAL A 382 0.76 -19.52 1.37
CA VAL A 382 1.88 -20.03 0.57
C VAL A 382 2.96 -18.95 0.44
N ILE A 383 2.57 -17.71 0.13
CA ILE A 383 3.53 -16.60 0.06
C ILE A 383 4.24 -16.40 1.41
N LEU A 384 3.51 -16.38 2.52
CA LEU A 384 4.10 -16.28 3.86
C LEU A 384 5.04 -17.44 4.17
N GLN A 385 4.63 -18.67 3.88
CA GLN A 385 5.40 -19.87 4.17
C GLN A 385 6.71 -19.94 3.39
N HIS A 386 6.71 -19.54 2.12
CA HIS A 386 7.92 -19.55 1.29
C HIS A 386 8.83 -18.35 1.54
N SER A 387 8.28 -17.19 1.95
CA SER A 387 9.09 -15.99 2.23
C SER A 387 9.58 -15.87 3.67
N THR A 388 9.05 -16.65 4.61
CA THR A 388 9.46 -16.64 6.03
C THR A 388 10.81 -17.33 6.23
N GLN A 389 11.72 -16.66 6.93
CA GLN A 389 13.07 -17.15 7.21
C GLN A 389 13.23 -17.45 8.71
N ILE A 390 13.98 -18.51 9.04
CA ILE A 390 14.30 -18.91 10.41
C ILE A 390 15.78 -19.25 10.50
N TYR A 391 16.44 -18.75 11.52
CA TYR A 391 17.84 -19.05 11.83
C TYR A 391 17.97 -19.71 13.20
N ARG A 392 18.74 -20.80 13.26
CA ARG A 392 19.10 -21.53 14.48
C ARG A 392 20.49 -22.15 14.31
N SER A 393 21.39 -22.02 15.29
CA SER A 393 22.76 -22.53 15.18
C SER A 393 22.89 -24.06 15.29
N ASN A 394 22.04 -24.73 16.09
CA ASN A 394 22.22 -26.15 16.43
C ASN A 394 21.06 -27.09 16.08
N GLY A 395 20.05 -26.67 15.32
CA GLY A 395 18.91 -27.53 14.94
C GLY A 395 17.99 -27.97 16.09
N ASP A 396 18.35 -27.72 17.35
CA ASP A 396 17.54 -27.96 18.53
C ASP A 396 16.22 -27.17 18.49
N ARG A 397 15.17 -27.72 19.12
CA ARG A 397 13.90 -27.00 19.29
C ARG A 397 14.11 -25.85 20.28
N LEU A 398 13.57 -24.66 19.99
CA LEU A 398 13.63 -23.56 20.94
C LEU A 398 12.98 -23.97 22.27
N GLU A 399 11.95 -24.81 22.26
CA GLU A 399 11.38 -25.39 23.49
C GLU A 399 12.39 -26.22 24.32
N GLN A 400 13.32 -26.92 23.68
CA GLN A 400 14.40 -27.65 24.39
C GLN A 400 15.47 -26.70 24.92
N PHE A 401 15.81 -25.68 24.15
CA PHE A 401 16.71 -24.61 24.57
C PHE A 401 16.12 -23.80 25.74
N LEU A 402 14.84 -23.44 25.63
CA LEU A 402 14.06 -22.76 26.65
C LEU A 402 13.88 -23.66 27.85
N SER A 403 13.48 -24.92 27.75
CA SER A 403 13.36 -25.77 28.94
C SER A 403 14.68 -25.90 29.72
N GLN A 404 15.84 -25.99 29.07
CA GLN A 404 17.14 -25.99 29.78
C GLN A 404 17.49 -24.65 30.42
N ARG A 405 17.20 -23.53 29.75
CA ARG A 405 17.53 -22.17 30.21
C ARG A 405 16.47 -21.52 31.11
N LEU A 406 15.17 -21.71 30.87
CA LEU A 406 14.05 -21.35 31.76
C LEU A 406 14.19 -22.06 33.11
N ILE A 407 14.65 -23.33 33.15
CA ILE A 407 14.92 -24.00 34.43
C ILE A 407 15.98 -23.24 35.23
N ALA A 408 16.99 -22.67 34.57
CA ALA A 408 17.97 -21.79 35.22
C ALA A 408 17.39 -20.40 35.56
N ALA A 409 16.57 -19.79 34.69
CA ALA A 409 15.90 -18.50 34.93
C ALA A 409 14.92 -18.52 36.10
N LEU A 410 14.15 -19.61 36.19
CA LEU A 410 13.16 -19.84 37.24
C LEU A 410 13.83 -20.09 38.59
N ALA A 411 15.10 -20.52 38.61
CA ALA A 411 15.91 -20.57 39.83
C ALA A 411 16.16 -19.16 40.40
N ASP A 412 16.22 -18.13 39.54
CA ASP A 412 16.40 -16.71 39.90
C ASP A 412 15.08 -15.90 39.97
N ARG A 413 13.92 -16.55 39.83
CA ARG A 413 12.56 -15.97 39.98
C ARG A 413 12.16 -14.85 39.00
N LEU A 414 12.79 -14.72 37.83
CA LEU A 414 12.36 -13.77 36.80
C LEU A 414 11.48 -14.46 35.75
N ALA A 415 10.21 -14.06 35.65
CA ALA A 415 9.32 -14.55 34.59
C ALA A 415 9.79 -14.02 33.22
N PRO A 416 9.81 -14.84 32.16
CA PRO A 416 10.22 -14.38 30.84
C PRO A 416 9.25 -13.32 30.31
N ARG A 417 9.77 -12.44 29.44
CA ARG A 417 9.04 -11.32 28.86
C ARG A 417 8.85 -11.53 27.35
N ASN A 418 7.65 -11.25 26.86
CA ASN A 418 7.37 -11.03 25.45
C ASN A 418 7.31 -9.52 25.21
N LEU A 419 8.41 -8.95 24.69
CA LEU A 419 8.51 -7.54 24.37
C LEU A 419 8.17 -7.32 22.90
N ILE A 420 7.04 -6.66 22.64
CA ILE A 420 6.61 -6.29 21.29
C ILE A 420 6.87 -4.80 21.08
N LEU A 421 7.66 -4.48 20.06
CA LEU A 421 7.88 -3.11 19.61
C LEU A 421 7.16 -2.90 18.28
N VAL A 422 6.31 -1.89 18.24
CA VAL A 422 5.60 -1.45 17.03
C VAL A 422 6.03 -0.04 16.66
N ASP A 423 5.83 0.36 15.40
CA ASP A 423 6.12 1.73 14.99
C ASP A 423 5.21 2.76 15.70
N ASP A 424 3.91 2.43 15.81
CA ASP A 424 2.88 3.26 16.43
C ASP A 424 1.81 2.35 17.05
N ALA A 425 1.62 2.43 18.37
CA ALA A 425 0.66 1.58 19.09
C ALA A 425 -0.81 1.97 18.86
N LEU A 426 -1.07 3.17 18.34
CA LEU A 426 -2.43 3.60 17.96
C LEU A 426 -2.79 3.14 16.54
N ASN A 427 -1.79 2.86 15.71
CA ASN A 427 -1.96 2.45 14.32
C ASN A 427 -1.38 1.05 14.04
N CYS A 428 -1.77 0.07 14.86
CA CYS A 428 -1.31 -1.32 14.75
C CYS A 428 -2.47 -2.34 14.67
N GLY A 429 -3.27 -2.27 13.61
CA GLY A 429 -4.45 -3.14 13.42
C GLY A 429 -4.16 -4.66 13.41
N PHE A 430 -2.91 -5.07 13.24
CA PHE A 430 -2.49 -6.48 13.27
C PHE A 430 -2.23 -7.05 14.68
N LEU A 431 -2.26 -6.22 15.74
CA LEU A 431 -1.89 -6.60 17.11
C LEU A 431 -3.09 -6.54 18.07
N ALA A 432 -4.10 -7.36 17.83
CA ALA A 432 -5.17 -7.59 18.80
C ALA A 432 -4.68 -8.42 20.00
N ARG A 433 -5.43 -8.44 21.12
CA ARG A 433 -5.13 -9.31 22.27
C ARG A 433 -5.09 -10.81 21.91
N SER A 434 -5.87 -11.20 20.90
CA SER A 434 -5.92 -12.56 20.35
C SER A 434 -4.83 -12.84 19.32
N ALA A 435 -3.99 -11.86 18.98
CA ALA A 435 -2.97 -12.03 17.96
C ALA A 435 -1.95 -13.10 18.37
N PRO A 436 -1.50 -13.97 17.45
CA PRO A 436 -0.52 -15.04 17.72
C PRO A 436 0.80 -14.53 18.31
N ALA A 437 1.23 -13.32 17.97
CA ALA A 437 2.39 -12.67 18.60
C ALA A 437 2.19 -12.39 20.09
N VAL A 438 0.96 -12.35 20.59
CA VAL A 438 0.63 -12.21 22.00
C VAL A 438 0.39 -13.59 22.63
N THR A 439 -0.44 -14.43 22.00
CA THR A 439 -0.94 -15.67 22.60
C THR A 439 0.10 -16.79 22.62
N LEU A 440 0.86 -17.00 21.54
CA LEU A 440 1.84 -18.09 21.48
C LEU A 440 2.99 -17.90 22.50
N PRO A 441 3.57 -16.69 22.68
CA PRO A 441 4.54 -16.50 23.76
C PRO A 441 3.93 -16.61 25.17
N ALA A 442 2.65 -16.28 25.34
CA ALA A 442 1.97 -16.43 26.63
C ALA A 442 1.85 -17.91 27.06
N GLU A 443 1.69 -18.83 26.10
CA GLU A 443 1.72 -20.28 26.36
C GLU A 443 3.08 -20.76 26.89
N LEU A 444 4.16 -20.04 26.56
CA LEU A 444 5.51 -20.26 27.11
C LEU A 444 5.73 -19.56 28.46
N GLY A 445 4.70 -18.96 29.05
CA GLY A 445 4.78 -18.21 30.31
C GLY A 445 5.37 -16.81 30.16
N CYS A 446 5.50 -16.28 28.93
CA CYS A 446 6.03 -14.94 28.71
C CYS A 446 5.00 -13.86 29.06
N SER A 447 5.38 -12.92 29.91
CA SER A 447 4.57 -11.74 30.24
C SER A 447 4.62 -10.71 29.11
N LEU A 448 3.47 -10.25 28.62
CA LEU A 448 3.38 -9.29 27.53
C LEU A 448 3.79 -7.87 27.97
N GLN A 449 4.65 -7.25 27.19
CA GLN A 449 4.91 -5.81 27.22
C GLN A 449 4.89 -5.27 25.78
N VAL A 450 4.10 -4.23 25.51
CA VAL A 450 4.02 -3.58 24.19
C VAL A 450 4.49 -2.14 24.32
N LEU A 451 5.38 -1.72 23.43
CA LEU A 451 5.87 -0.34 23.36
C LEU A 451 5.92 0.12 21.91
N ASP A 452 5.95 1.43 21.73
CA ASP A 452 6.14 2.09 20.45
C ASP A 452 7.39 2.99 20.47
N ARG A 453 7.64 3.68 19.35
CA ARG A 453 8.75 4.63 19.22
C ARG A 453 8.74 5.76 20.25
N ASN A 454 7.58 6.10 20.82
CA ASN A 454 7.42 7.19 21.78
C ASN A 454 7.63 6.74 23.23
N THR A 455 7.38 5.45 23.51
CA THR A 455 7.39 4.88 24.87
C THR A 455 8.58 3.96 25.12
N ILE A 456 9.35 3.59 24.09
CA ILE A 456 10.55 2.74 24.22
C ILE A 456 11.58 3.28 25.22
N GLY A 457 11.63 4.60 25.43
CA GLY A 457 12.49 5.25 26.43
C GLY A 457 12.26 4.72 27.85
N LEU A 458 11.08 4.19 28.18
CA LEU A 458 10.77 3.61 29.49
C LEU A 458 11.62 2.37 29.82
N LEU A 459 12.12 1.65 28.81
CA LEU A 459 13.02 0.50 29.00
C LEU A 459 14.48 0.91 29.24
N THR A 460 14.84 2.18 29.02
CA THR A 460 16.25 2.62 29.16
C THR A 460 16.74 2.60 30.61
N ALA A 461 15.82 2.51 31.59
CA ALA A 461 16.13 2.52 33.02
C ALA A 461 16.26 1.13 33.67
N GLU A 462 16.02 0.02 32.95
CA GLU A 462 16.11 -1.33 33.52
C GLU A 462 17.58 -1.78 33.68
N THR A 463 17.97 -2.13 34.90
CA THR A 463 19.35 -2.57 35.24
C THR A 463 19.54 -4.09 35.25
N ASN A 464 18.46 -4.86 35.19
CA ASN A 464 18.48 -6.33 35.14
C ASN A 464 17.23 -6.84 34.40
N PRO A 465 17.21 -6.80 33.05
CA PRO A 465 16.09 -7.24 32.24
C PRO A 465 15.80 -8.75 32.41
N PRO A 466 14.52 -9.16 32.48
CA PRO A 466 14.15 -10.56 32.45
C PRO A 466 14.52 -11.21 31.10
N PRO A 467 14.60 -12.55 31.02
CA PRO A 467 14.73 -13.27 29.75
C PRO A 467 13.68 -12.79 28.76
N THR A 468 14.09 -12.25 27.61
CA THR A 468 13.19 -11.54 26.70
C THR A 468 13.13 -12.21 25.33
N LEU A 469 11.90 -12.48 24.85
CA LEU A 469 11.56 -12.60 23.43
C LEU A 469 11.30 -11.19 22.92
N LEU A 470 12.06 -10.76 21.93
CA LEU A 470 11.84 -9.48 21.26
C LEU A 470 11.14 -9.70 19.93
N GLN A 471 9.99 -9.05 19.73
CA GLN A 471 9.27 -9.02 18.46
C GLN A 471 9.21 -7.59 17.94
N LEU A 472 9.73 -7.35 16.74
CA LEU A 472 9.80 -6.05 16.10
C LEU A 472 8.82 -6.00 14.91
N PHE A 473 7.84 -5.12 14.95
CA PHE A 473 6.91 -4.86 13.84
C PHE A 473 7.24 -3.53 13.20
N ILE A 474 8.14 -3.55 12.21
CA ILE A 474 8.77 -2.34 11.68
C ILE A 474 8.84 -2.43 10.16
N ARG A 475 8.28 -1.42 9.49
CA ARG A 475 8.33 -1.31 8.02
C ARG A 475 8.24 0.13 7.54
N GLY A 476 8.80 0.38 6.35
CA GLY A 476 8.52 1.60 5.60
C GLY A 476 7.06 1.66 5.15
N ASN A 477 6.52 2.87 5.09
CA ASN A 477 5.15 3.24 4.74
C ASN A 477 5.09 4.78 4.52
N PRO A 478 4.01 5.30 3.92
CA PRO A 478 3.71 6.74 3.93
C PRO A 478 3.81 7.39 5.33
N PHE A 479 4.23 8.65 5.38
CA PHE A 479 4.35 9.48 6.60
C PHE A 479 5.34 8.96 7.65
N ARG A 480 6.35 8.18 7.25
CA ARG A 480 7.34 7.59 8.16
C ARG A 480 8.50 8.53 8.46
N GLY A 481 8.94 9.33 7.50
CA GLY A 481 10.13 10.18 7.59
C GLY A 481 11.49 9.44 7.68
N SER A 482 11.55 8.18 8.11
CA SER A 482 12.77 7.34 8.12
C SER A 482 12.48 5.83 7.99
N ALA A 483 13.36 5.07 7.33
CA ALA A 483 13.10 3.68 6.89
C ALA A 483 13.60 2.58 7.83
N GLY A 484 14.26 2.95 8.92
CA GLY A 484 15.05 2.04 9.74
C GLY A 484 14.65 2.04 11.20
N LEU A 485 15.31 1.15 11.94
CA LEU A 485 15.29 1.15 13.40
C LEU A 485 15.81 2.50 13.91
N THR A 486 15.12 3.08 14.88
CA THR A 486 15.66 4.23 15.60
C THR A 486 16.92 3.79 16.36
N GLN A 487 17.88 4.71 16.56
CA GLN A 487 19.06 4.47 17.38
C GLN A 487 18.68 3.85 18.74
N THR A 488 17.55 4.26 19.32
CA THR A 488 16.99 3.73 20.56
C THR A 488 16.69 2.24 20.51
N VAL A 489 16.19 1.71 19.38
CA VAL A 489 15.95 0.26 19.22
C VAL A 489 17.28 -0.49 19.12
N GLN A 490 18.26 0.05 18.39
CA GLN A 490 19.59 -0.57 18.30
C GLN A 490 20.28 -0.64 19.67
N GLU A 491 20.20 0.45 20.44
CA GLU A 491 20.71 0.51 21.81
C GLU A 491 19.99 -0.48 22.73
N LEU A 492 18.67 -0.61 22.63
CA LEU A 492 17.90 -1.60 23.36
C LEU A 492 18.36 -3.03 23.03
N VAL A 493 18.47 -3.38 21.74
CA VAL A 493 18.93 -4.70 21.31
C VAL A 493 20.34 -4.98 21.84
N SER A 494 21.25 -4.02 21.70
CA SER A 494 22.61 -4.09 22.25
C SER A 494 22.62 -4.33 23.77
N ARG A 495 21.74 -3.67 24.54
CA ARG A 495 21.63 -3.88 26.00
C ARG A 495 21.11 -5.27 26.33
N LEU A 496 20.08 -5.75 25.64
CA LEU A 496 19.53 -7.09 25.86
C LEU A 496 20.53 -8.21 25.50
N ILE A 497 21.53 -7.91 24.66
CA ILE A 497 22.60 -8.85 24.29
C ILE A 497 23.79 -8.84 25.28
N ARG A 498 24.07 -7.70 25.94
CA ARG A 498 25.36 -7.43 26.62
C ARG A 498 25.50 -7.89 28.08
N GLU A 499 24.57 -8.66 28.62
CA GLU A 499 24.66 -9.06 30.03
C GLU A 499 25.32 -10.44 30.19
N ASP A 500 26.11 -10.56 31.27
CA ASP A 500 27.05 -11.64 31.59
C ASP A 500 26.41 -13.03 31.47
N SER A 501 27.26 -14.05 31.34
CA SER A 501 26.99 -15.48 31.11
C SER A 501 25.96 -16.14 32.06
N ALA A 502 25.49 -15.41 33.08
CA ALA A 502 24.49 -15.80 34.06
C ALA A 502 23.08 -15.21 33.81
N SER A 503 22.93 -14.12 33.04
CA SER A 503 21.64 -13.50 32.69
C SER A 503 21.20 -13.92 31.29
N LEU A 504 19.94 -14.36 31.15
CA LEU A 504 19.42 -14.93 29.91
C LEU A 504 19.11 -13.91 28.81
N GLY A 505 19.26 -12.60 29.08
CA GLY A 505 19.18 -11.50 28.12
C GLY A 505 18.08 -11.66 27.07
N LEU A 506 18.43 -11.41 25.81
CA LEU A 506 17.64 -11.75 24.63
C LEU A 506 17.76 -13.26 24.35
N PHE A 507 16.65 -14.02 24.39
CA PHE A 507 16.68 -15.45 24.06
C PHE A 507 16.19 -15.77 22.65
N ALA A 508 15.41 -14.88 22.03
CA ALA A 508 14.96 -14.99 20.65
C ALA A 508 14.54 -13.63 20.10
N LEU A 509 14.68 -13.45 18.78
CA LEU A 509 14.26 -12.26 18.04
C LEU A 509 13.29 -12.63 16.92
N VAL A 510 12.24 -11.85 16.72
CA VAL A 510 11.40 -11.93 15.52
C VAL A 510 11.27 -10.54 14.91
N VAL A 511 11.47 -10.44 13.60
CA VAL A 511 11.28 -9.20 12.85
C VAL A 511 10.17 -9.38 11.81
N TYR A 512 9.18 -8.50 11.84
CA TYR A 512 8.05 -8.44 10.92
C TYR A 512 8.09 -7.15 10.11
N GLY A 513 8.05 -7.26 8.78
CA GLY A 513 8.08 -6.12 7.87
C GLY A 513 9.41 -6.02 7.12
N SER A 514 10.24 -5.02 7.46
CA SER A 514 11.40 -4.66 6.65
C SER A 514 12.59 -5.61 6.82
N PRO A 515 13.14 -6.20 5.73
CA PRO A 515 14.35 -7.02 5.82
C PRO A 515 15.58 -6.19 6.20
N TYR A 516 15.63 -4.91 5.83
CA TYR A 516 16.73 -4.01 6.16
C TYR A 516 16.84 -3.74 7.67
N ALA A 517 15.71 -3.78 8.39
CA ALA A 517 15.71 -3.71 9.84
C ALA A 517 16.41 -4.94 10.45
N LEU A 518 16.13 -6.14 9.94
CA LEU A 518 16.81 -7.37 10.35
C LEU A 518 18.30 -7.31 10.01
N GLU A 519 18.67 -6.96 8.78
CA GLU A 519 20.07 -6.84 8.34
C GLU A 519 20.88 -5.88 9.21
N SER A 520 20.28 -4.79 9.66
CA SER A 520 20.95 -3.84 10.57
C SER A 520 21.25 -4.43 11.96
N LEU A 521 20.49 -5.45 12.38
CA LEU A 521 20.65 -6.13 13.67
C LEU A 521 21.56 -7.36 13.58
N THR A 522 21.54 -8.11 12.48
CA THR A 522 22.24 -9.41 12.35
C THR A 522 23.74 -9.31 12.64
N THR A 523 24.37 -8.18 12.31
CA THR A 523 25.80 -7.93 12.63
C THR A 523 26.12 -7.86 14.13
N GLN A 524 25.10 -7.62 14.96
CA GLN A 524 25.22 -7.49 16.42
C GLN A 524 24.71 -8.73 17.17
N LEU A 525 23.97 -9.62 16.50
CA LEU A 525 23.37 -10.79 17.15
C LEU A 525 24.45 -11.83 17.49
N PRO A 526 24.38 -12.46 18.68
CA PRO A 526 25.20 -13.63 18.99
C PRO A 526 24.98 -14.74 17.95
N PRO A 527 26.03 -15.48 17.54
CA PRO A 527 25.92 -16.56 16.55
C PRO A 527 24.90 -17.65 16.91
N ASP A 528 24.67 -17.87 18.21
CA ASP A 528 23.74 -18.88 18.72
C ASP A 528 22.32 -18.37 18.99
N LEU A 529 22.06 -17.07 18.77
CA LEU A 529 20.74 -16.51 19.03
C LEU A 529 19.75 -16.92 17.93
N PRO A 530 18.67 -17.65 18.25
CA PRO A 530 17.66 -18.00 17.28
C PRO A 530 16.84 -16.76 16.90
N TYR A 531 16.59 -16.58 15.61
CA TYR A 531 15.73 -15.50 15.13
C TYR A 531 14.84 -15.92 13.96
N GLY A 532 13.72 -15.23 13.83
CA GLY A 532 12.77 -15.40 12.73
C GLY A 532 12.49 -14.10 12.01
N PHE A 533 12.14 -14.19 10.73
CA PHE A 533 11.77 -13.05 9.91
C PHE A 533 10.57 -13.36 9.03
N SER A 534 9.64 -12.41 8.96
CA SER A 534 8.53 -12.44 8.01
C SER A 534 8.30 -11.05 7.43
N TYR A 535 8.04 -10.99 6.13
CA TYR A 535 7.61 -9.74 5.50
C TYR A 535 6.20 -9.30 5.96
N GLY A 536 5.32 -10.27 6.23
CA GLY A 536 3.95 -10.00 6.68
C GLY A 536 3.89 -9.65 8.17
N GLN A 537 2.92 -8.82 8.54
CA GLN A 537 2.65 -8.44 9.94
C GLN A 537 1.34 -9.06 10.48
N MET A 538 0.50 -9.58 9.59
CA MET A 538 -0.82 -10.15 9.91
C MET A 538 -0.74 -11.40 10.81
N PRO A 539 -1.83 -11.77 11.51
CA PRO A 539 -1.86 -12.95 12.39
C PRO A 539 -1.34 -14.25 11.75
N ALA A 540 -1.59 -14.48 10.46
CA ALA A 540 -1.06 -15.65 9.76
C ALA A 540 0.48 -15.65 9.72
N ALA A 541 1.11 -14.50 9.45
CA ALA A 541 2.56 -14.35 9.46
C ALA A 541 3.14 -14.60 10.86
N GLN A 542 2.51 -14.01 11.89
CA GLN A 542 2.87 -14.22 13.31
C GLN A 542 2.83 -15.70 13.68
N THR A 543 1.76 -16.39 13.30
CA THR A 543 1.61 -17.84 13.53
C THR A 543 2.72 -18.64 12.87
N ILE A 544 2.97 -18.38 11.58
CA ILE A 544 3.93 -19.14 10.79
C ILE A 544 5.34 -18.97 11.34
N VAL A 545 5.79 -17.72 11.57
CA VAL A 545 7.16 -17.48 12.04
C VAL A 545 7.37 -17.98 13.46
N LEU A 546 6.42 -17.77 14.38
CA LEU A 546 6.56 -18.20 15.78
C LEU A 546 6.51 -19.72 15.91
N ASN A 547 5.58 -20.41 15.26
CA ASN A 547 5.55 -21.88 15.30
C ASN A 547 6.82 -22.48 14.72
N ARG A 548 7.30 -21.94 13.59
CA ARG A 548 8.58 -22.38 12.99
C ARG A 548 9.77 -22.01 13.86
N LEU A 549 9.75 -20.90 14.59
CA LEU A 549 10.84 -20.51 15.49
C LEU A 549 10.84 -21.34 16.78
N PHE A 550 9.67 -21.69 17.30
CA PHE A 550 9.53 -22.46 18.54
C PHE A 550 9.80 -23.95 18.33
N GLY A 551 9.56 -24.46 17.11
CA GLY A 551 9.70 -25.88 16.78
C GLY A 551 8.38 -26.66 16.92
N ASN A 552 7.26 -25.93 16.94
CA ASN A 552 5.91 -26.47 16.94
C ASN A 552 5.57 -26.89 15.51
N GLY A 553 6.11 -28.04 15.09
CA GLY A 553 5.70 -28.67 13.84
C GLY A 553 4.19 -28.94 13.89
N GLN A 554 3.44 -28.37 12.93
CA GLN A 554 2.01 -28.56 12.65
C GLN A 554 1.26 -29.44 13.68
N GLN A 555 0.79 -28.89 14.79
CA GLN A 555 -0.28 -29.51 15.58
C GLN A 555 -0.87 -28.53 16.61
N LYS A 556 -1.96 -27.89 16.20
CA LYS A 556 -3.24 -27.74 16.92
C LYS A 556 -4.12 -26.81 16.08
N GLN A 557 -4.91 -27.40 15.19
CA GLN A 557 -6.09 -26.71 14.69
C GLN A 557 -6.96 -26.34 15.89
N ASN A 558 -7.25 -25.04 15.99
CA ASN A 558 -8.27 -24.37 16.79
C ASN A 558 -9.18 -25.30 17.60
N GLN A 559 -9.05 -25.29 18.93
CA GLN A 559 -10.24 -25.45 19.75
C GLN A 559 -11.01 -24.12 19.69
N PRO A 560 -12.25 -24.08 19.17
CA PRO A 560 -13.06 -22.90 19.29
C PRO A 560 -13.34 -22.66 20.78
N PHE A 561 -12.98 -21.47 21.27
CA PHE A 561 -13.63 -20.88 22.43
C PHE A 561 -15.09 -20.62 22.03
N THR A 562 -16.02 -21.25 22.72
CA THR A 562 -17.43 -20.86 22.76
C THR A 562 -17.75 -20.49 24.19
N ASP A 563 -18.32 -19.29 24.39
CA ASP A 563 -18.95 -18.88 25.65
C ASP A 563 -20.10 -19.82 26.04
#